data_AF-A0A2I8DQF0-F1
#
_entry.id   AF-A0A2I8DQF0-F1
#
_cell.length_a   1.000
_cell.length_b   1.000
_cell.length_c   1.000
_cell.angle_alpha   90.00
_cell.angle_beta   90.00
_cell.angle_gamma   90.00
#
_symmetry.space_group_name_H-M   'P 1'
#
loop_
_entity.id
_entity.type
_entity.pdbx_description
1 polymer ?
#
loop_
_entity_poly.entity_id
_entity_poly.type
_entity_poly.pdbx_seq_one_letter_code
_entity_poly.pdbx_strand_id
1 'polypeptide(L)'
;MNLTRDALQELQKLPIELLSLNSASGLQPHDEPIVLPRSLRALAIIGDALPTKALLAEAGRHQGLLSVRAWRANANDADAIALAQSSSLKTIDLASNGVTGKGANALIGMPKLTALDLSSNLIGSNGSTQLTASRMPASSRLSRVDLSDNPDLSEASIPALYRLPLQALNLSGTNVTRYPEDDRKPPQTARTTPGPDGTEFIESPEDDDIQWKDLRTLWLDDTRLFLKDQTAYQAWQRVLFGNQVSDISLARAGMGEYLDDLGQHPSLETVDISETDIPPGQLRALAQERLPAVLIMSGCGLTSAHVEELTAGPDADPRLRQLWIAENPDLDERDHARLLHKYPNLTLGLGDDDHAKACFNRLAPPLRQRVRLESLERDFPLSPEQPS
;
A
#
# COMPACT_ATOMS: atom_id res chain seq x y z
N MET A 1 -27.02 -4.99 -21.16
CA MET A 1 -28.50 -4.80 -21.15
C MET A 1 -28.72 -3.31 -20.96
N ASN A 2 -29.59 -2.65 -21.75
CA ASN A 2 -29.92 -1.26 -21.49
C ASN A 2 -30.77 -1.21 -20.21
N LEU A 3 -30.15 -0.88 -19.08
CA LEU A 3 -30.79 -0.74 -17.78
C LEU A 3 -31.59 0.55 -17.76
N THR A 4 -32.88 0.43 -18.08
CA THR A 4 -33.88 1.45 -17.78
C THR A 4 -34.29 1.38 -16.31
N ARG A 5 -35.00 2.39 -15.81
CA ARG A 5 -35.61 2.36 -14.46
C ARG A 5 -36.48 1.12 -14.25
N ASP A 6 -37.33 0.79 -15.23
CA ASP A 6 -38.21 -0.37 -15.18
C ASP A 6 -37.39 -1.66 -15.00
N ALA A 7 -36.24 -1.75 -15.66
CA ALA A 7 -35.34 -2.88 -15.46
C ALA A 7 -34.84 -2.97 -14.02
N LEU A 8 -34.40 -1.86 -13.40
CA LEU A 8 -33.98 -1.84 -11.98
C LEU A 8 -35.12 -2.22 -11.02
N GLN A 9 -36.35 -1.84 -11.33
CA GLN A 9 -37.52 -2.19 -10.53
C GLN A 9 -37.86 -3.68 -10.66
N GLU A 10 -37.73 -4.25 -11.85
CA GLU A 10 -37.84 -5.70 -12.07
C GLU A 10 -36.71 -6.48 -11.39
N LEU A 11 -35.49 -5.93 -11.33
CA LEU A 11 -34.38 -6.52 -10.59
C LEU A 11 -34.68 -6.68 -9.09
N GLN A 12 -35.58 -5.88 -8.51
CA GLN A 12 -35.99 -6.04 -7.11
C GLN A 12 -36.70 -7.37 -6.84
N LYS A 13 -37.25 -8.01 -7.87
CA LYS A 13 -37.92 -9.32 -7.77
C LYS A 13 -36.94 -10.48 -7.79
N LEU A 14 -35.68 -10.22 -8.15
CA LEU A 14 -34.63 -11.23 -8.30
C LEU A 14 -33.69 -11.19 -7.08
N PRO A 15 -33.15 -12.35 -6.65
CA PRO A 15 -32.21 -12.42 -5.54
C PRO A 15 -30.80 -12.01 -6.00
N ILE A 16 -30.64 -10.77 -6.46
CA ILE A 16 -29.36 -10.26 -6.96
C ILE A 16 -28.52 -9.78 -5.79
N GLU A 17 -27.34 -10.37 -5.63
CA GLU A 17 -26.39 -9.99 -4.57
C GLU A 17 -25.29 -9.05 -5.08
N LEU A 18 -25.00 -9.06 -6.38
CA LEU A 18 -24.01 -8.19 -7.03
C LEU A 18 -24.62 -7.50 -8.24
N LEU A 19 -24.46 -6.18 -8.30
CA LEU A 19 -24.85 -5.35 -9.43
C LEU A 19 -23.63 -4.55 -9.88
N SER A 20 -23.19 -4.76 -11.12
CA SER A 20 -22.12 -3.99 -11.75
C SER A 20 -22.70 -3.17 -12.89
N LEU A 21 -22.51 -1.86 -12.81
CA LEU A 21 -22.98 -0.85 -13.75
C LEU A 21 -21.77 -0.21 -14.41
N ASN A 22 -21.83 -0.03 -15.72
CA ASN A 22 -20.83 0.68 -16.51
C ASN A 22 -21.49 1.62 -17.52
N SER A 23 -20.72 2.44 -18.24
CA SER A 23 -21.26 3.35 -19.26
C SER A 23 -22.08 2.64 -20.34
N ALA A 24 -21.83 1.36 -20.61
CA ALA A 24 -22.61 0.55 -21.56
C ALA A 24 -23.94 0.03 -20.98
N SER A 25 -24.21 0.28 -19.70
CA SER A 25 -25.47 -0.08 -19.05
C SER A 25 -26.62 0.83 -19.47
N GLY A 26 -26.35 1.98 -20.09
CA GLY A 26 -27.38 2.86 -20.67
C GLY A 26 -28.29 3.57 -19.67
N LEU A 27 -28.00 3.45 -18.37
CA LEU A 27 -28.69 4.14 -17.30
C LEU A 27 -28.35 5.64 -17.39
N GLN A 28 -29.32 6.45 -17.81
CA GLN A 28 -29.13 7.88 -18.03
C GLN A 28 -29.24 8.67 -16.72
N PRO A 29 -28.54 9.82 -16.60
CA PRO A 29 -28.77 10.80 -15.54
C PRO A 29 -30.19 11.37 -15.66
N HIS A 30 -31.09 10.99 -14.74
CA HIS A 30 -32.43 11.57 -14.63
C HIS A 30 -32.68 12.03 -13.20
N ASP A 31 -33.54 13.03 -13.01
CA ASP A 31 -33.90 13.63 -11.71
C ASP A 31 -34.85 12.76 -10.85
N GLU A 32 -34.94 11.45 -11.12
CA GLU A 32 -35.86 10.53 -10.43
C GLU A 32 -35.12 9.58 -9.45
N PRO A 33 -35.75 9.17 -8.34
CA PRO A 33 -35.08 8.38 -7.30
C PRO A 33 -34.79 6.93 -7.77
N ILE A 34 -33.53 6.51 -7.62
CA ILE A 34 -33.08 5.14 -7.85
C ILE A 34 -33.29 4.30 -6.59
N VAL A 35 -33.79 3.07 -6.75
CA VAL A 35 -33.96 2.10 -5.66
C VAL A 35 -33.20 0.83 -5.99
N LEU A 36 -32.24 0.46 -5.13
CA LEU A 36 -31.43 -0.73 -5.29
C LEU A 36 -32.19 -2.00 -4.84
N PRO A 37 -31.95 -3.18 -5.45
CA PRO A 37 -32.55 -4.44 -5.00
C PRO A 37 -32.24 -4.73 -3.53
N ARG A 38 -33.24 -5.09 -2.72
CA ARG A 38 -33.05 -5.34 -1.27
C ARG A 38 -32.07 -6.48 -0.95
N SER A 39 -31.91 -7.43 -1.87
CA SER A 39 -30.96 -8.54 -1.76
C SER A 39 -29.51 -8.11 -1.97
N LEU A 40 -29.27 -6.91 -2.51
CA LEU A 40 -27.97 -6.48 -2.96
C LEU A 40 -26.96 -6.41 -1.81
N ARG A 41 -25.78 -6.98 -2.04
CA ARG A 41 -24.62 -7.01 -1.13
C ARG A 41 -23.46 -6.19 -1.66
N ALA A 42 -23.28 -6.14 -2.99
CA ALA A 42 -22.21 -5.40 -3.64
C ALA A 42 -22.74 -4.58 -4.82
N LEU A 43 -22.33 -3.31 -4.88
CA LEU A 43 -22.60 -2.41 -6.00
C LEU A 43 -21.27 -1.95 -6.61
N ALA A 44 -21.12 -2.11 -7.92
CA ALA A 44 -20.03 -1.52 -8.68
C ALA A 44 -20.57 -0.51 -9.70
N ILE A 45 -19.95 0.67 -9.76
CA ILE A 45 -20.26 1.79 -10.66
C ILE A 45 -18.96 2.14 -11.39
N ILE A 46 -18.95 2.01 -12.71
CA ILE A 46 -17.73 2.17 -13.52
C ILE A 46 -17.98 3.22 -14.60
N GLY A 47 -17.27 4.33 -14.50
CA GLY A 47 -17.34 5.43 -15.47
C GLY A 47 -18.32 6.55 -15.09
N ASP A 48 -18.21 7.64 -15.83
CA ASP A 48 -18.73 8.98 -15.53
C ASP A 48 -20.14 9.26 -16.07
N ALA A 49 -20.62 8.43 -17.00
CA ALA A 49 -21.93 8.60 -17.65
C ALA A 49 -23.12 8.11 -16.79
N LEU A 50 -22.86 7.52 -15.63
CA LEU A 50 -23.89 6.96 -14.75
C LEU A 50 -24.46 8.02 -13.80
N PRO A 51 -25.69 7.83 -13.28
CA PRO A 51 -26.26 8.67 -12.23
C PRO A 51 -25.61 8.39 -10.86
N THR A 52 -24.28 8.52 -10.76
CA THR A 52 -23.46 8.17 -9.59
C THR A 52 -24.01 8.77 -8.31
N LYS A 53 -24.39 10.05 -8.32
CA LYS A 53 -24.94 10.74 -7.16
C LYS A 53 -26.18 10.04 -6.59
N ALA A 54 -27.13 9.66 -7.45
CA ALA A 54 -28.36 9.00 -7.02
C ALA A 54 -28.07 7.56 -6.55
N LEU A 55 -27.18 6.84 -7.24
CA LEU A 55 -26.77 5.49 -6.87
C LEU A 55 -26.08 5.46 -5.49
N LEU A 56 -25.12 6.36 -5.25
CA LEU A 56 -24.39 6.43 -3.98
C LEU A 56 -25.27 6.93 -2.83
N ALA A 57 -26.22 7.84 -3.10
CA ALA A 57 -27.21 8.26 -2.12
C ALA A 57 -28.20 7.14 -1.72
N GLU A 58 -28.54 6.24 -2.65
CA GLU A 58 -29.32 5.04 -2.33
C GLU A 58 -28.47 3.98 -1.61
N ALA A 59 -27.23 3.77 -2.04
CA ALA A 59 -26.29 2.87 -1.39
C ALA A 59 -26.06 3.22 0.09
N GLY A 60 -25.96 4.51 0.42
CA GLY A 60 -25.86 4.99 1.80
C GLY A 60 -27.08 4.69 2.69
N ARG A 61 -28.26 4.50 2.09
CA ARG A 61 -29.51 4.17 2.80
C ARG A 61 -29.82 2.66 2.80
N HIS A 62 -29.12 1.90 1.97
CA HIS A 62 -29.35 0.47 1.81
C HIS A 62 -28.92 -0.33 3.05
N GLN A 63 -29.84 -1.13 3.61
CA GLN A 63 -29.62 -1.81 4.90
C GLN A 63 -28.79 -3.10 4.79
N GLY A 64 -28.66 -3.65 3.59
CA GLY A 64 -27.97 -4.92 3.34
C GLY A 64 -26.67 -4.80 2.53
N LEU A 65 -26.27 -3.58 2.14
CA LEU A 65 -25.14 -3.40 1.24
C LEU A 65 -23.84 -3.48 2.03
N LEU A 66 -22.93 -4.36 1.62
CA LEU A 66 -21.66 -4.60 2.30
C LEU A 66 -20.48 -3.95 1.58
N SER A 67 -20.56 -3.82 0.27
CA SER A 67 -19.49 -3.26 -0.57
C SER A 67 -20.03 -2.30 -1.62
N VAL A 68 -19.35 -1.16 -1.76
CA VAL A 68 -19.52 -0.21 -2.87
C VAL A 68 -18.18 0.01 -3.53
N ARG A 69 -18.14 -0.08 -4.85
CA ARG A 69 -17.01 0.33 -5.68
C ARG A 69 -17.49 1.34 -6.72
N ALA A 70 -16.87 2.50 -6.78
CA ALA A 70 -17.20 3.52 -7.77
C ALA A 70 -15.90 4.04 -8.38
N TRP A 71 -15.50 3.50 -9.53
CA TRP A 71 -14.25 3.86 -10.19
C TRP A 71 -14.51 4.82 -11.35
N ARG A 72 -13.79 5.94 -11.38
CA ARG A 72 -13.96 7.00 -12.40
C ARG A 72 -15.42 7.43 -12.56
N ALA A 73 -16.14 7.49 -11.44
CA ALA A 73 -17.58 7.68 -11.40
C ALA A 73 -18.00 9.15 -11.19
N ASN A 74 -17.02 10.07 -11.14
CA ASN A 74 -17.21 11.47 -10.80
C ASN A 74 -17.85 11.66 -9.40
N ALA A 75 -17.54 10.75 -8.47
CA ALA A 75 -17.95 10.88 -7.07
C ALA A 75 -17.20 12.04 -6.39
N ASN A 76 -17.86 12.73 -5.48
CA ASN A 76 -17.29 13.84 -4.70
C ASN A 76 -17.62 13.70 -3.21
N ASP A 77 -17.25 14.70 -2.41
CA ASP A 77 -17.48 14.71 -0.96
C ASP A 77 -18.95 14.49 -0.57
N ALA A 78 -19.92 15.02 -1.32
CA ALA A 78 -21.33 14.83 -1.01
C ALA A 78 -21.75 13.36 -1.13
N ASP A 79 -21.17 12.65 -2.10
CA ASP A 79 -21.43 11.23 -2.32
C ASP A 79 -20.77 10.37 -1.24
N ALA A 80 -19.54 10.69 -0.87
CA ALA A 80 -18.84 10.06 0.27
C ALA A 80 -19.61 10.28 1.59
N ILE A 81 -20.13 11.48 1.83
CA ILE A 81 -20.97 11.79 3.01
C ILE A 81 -22.28 11.02 2.99
N ALA A 82 -22.86 10.80 1.81
CA ALA A 82 -24.07 9.99 1.68
C ALA A 82 -23.78 8.51 2.01
N LEU A 83 -22.68 7.95 1.50
CA LEU A 83 -22.23 6.59 1.85
C LEU A 83 -21.96 6.43 3.35
N ALA A 84 -21.42 7.46 4.00
CA ALA A 84 -21.16 7.47 5.44
C ALA A 84 -22.41 7.33 6.31
N GLN A 85 -23.63 7.49 5.74
CA GLN A 85 -24.89 7.20 6.44
C GLN A 85 -25.17 5.70 6.57
N SER A 86 -24.43 4.84 5.84
CA SER A 86 -24.65 3.41 5.88
C SER A 86 -24.24 2.82 7.23
N SER A 87 -25.12 1.99 7.78
CA SER A 87 -24.88 1.20 8.98
C SER A 87 -24.36 -0.21 8.69
N SER A 88 -24.15 -0.57 7.41
CA SER A 88 -23.84 -1.94 6.97
C SER A 88 -22.57 -2.07 6.13
N LEU A 89 -22.14 -1.03 5.42
CA LEU A 89 -20.96 -1.07 4.56
C LEU A 89 -19.69 -1.43 5.34
N LYS A 90 -18.91 -2.33 4.73
CA LYS A 90 -17.61 -2.82 5.22
C LYS A 90 -16.46 -2.44 4.29
N THR A 91 -16.73 -2.34 3.00
CA THR A 91 -15.73 -1.99 1.99
C THR A 91 -16.26 -0.86 1.12
N ILE A 92 -15.47 0.20 0.98
CA ILE A 92 -15.74 1.31 0.08
C ILE A 92 -14.49 1.53 -0.76
N ASP A 93 -14.67 1.51 -2.07
CA ASP A 93 -13.66 1.91 -3.05
C ASP A 93 -14.24 3.06 -3.87
N LEU A 94 -13.59 4.22 -3.76
CA LEU A 94 -13.86 5.42 -4.55
C LEU A 94 -12.57 5.86 -5.25
N ALA A 95 -11.74 4.90 -5.70
CA ALA A 95 -10.52 5.19 -6.43
C ALA A 95 -10.79 6.04 -7.68
N SER A 96 -9.87 6.96 -8.02
CA SER A 96 -9.95 7.81 -9.22
C SER A 96 -11.23 8.67 -9.27
N ASN A 97 -11.50 9.46 -8.22
CA ASN A 97 -12.64 10.38 -8.14
C ASN A 97 -12.21 11.78 -7.65
N GLY A 98 -13.19 12.64 -7.32
CA GLY A 98 -12.97 14.00 -6.81
C GLY A 98 -13.22 14.14 -5.30
N VAL A 99 -12.93 13.11 -4.50
CA VAL A 99 -13.11 13.14 -3.04
C VAL A 99 -11.96 13.94 -2.41
N THR A 100 -12.28 14.81 -1.45
CA THR A 100 -11.30 15.59 -0.68
C THR A 100 -11.24 15.08 0.77
N GLY A 101 -10.41 15.72 1.61
CA GLY A 101 -10.36 15.44 3.05
C GLY A 101 -11.73 15.52 3.75
N LYS A 102 -12.69 16.30 3.23
CA LYS A 102 -14.05 16.39 3.80
C LYS A 102 -14.84 15.09 3.65
N GLY A 103 -14.87 14.52 2.44
CA GLY A 103 -15.54 13.23 2.19
C GLY A 103 -14.83 12.08 2.90
N ALA A 104 -13.49 12.05 2.84
CA ALA A 104 -12.68 11.06 3.53
C ALA A 104 -12.94 11.03 5.05
N ASN A 105 -13.02 12.20 5.72
CA ASN A 105 -13.37 12.32 7.14
C ASN A 105 -14.74 11.69 7.49
N ALA A 106 -15.71 11.73 6.58
CA ALA A 106 -17.01 11.12 6.80
C ALA A 106 -16.90 9.58 6.78
N LEU A 107 -16.08 9.03 5.87
CA LEU A 107 -15.93 7.59 5.67
C LEU A 107 -15.12 6.91 6.78
N ILE A 108 -14.01 7.51 7.22
CA ILE A 108 -13.15 6.90 8.26
C ILE A 108 -13.86 6.74 9.61
N GLY A 109 -14.94 7.51 9.86
CA GLY A 109 -15.75 7.42 11.08
C GLY A 109 -16.78 6.30 11.07
N MET A 110 -16.90 5.52 9.99
CA MET A 110 -17.92 4.49 9.86
C MET A 110 -17.61 3.27 10.77
N PRO A 111 -18.52 2.85 11.65
CA PRO A 111 -18.22 1.87 12.71
C PRO A 111 -18.00 0.43 12.22
N LYS A 112 -18.45 0.11 11.00
CA LYS A 112 -18.31 -1.24 10.40
C LYS A 112 -17.35 -1.28 9.21
N LEU A 113 -16.83 -0.13 8.78
CA LEU A 113 -15.91 -0.07 7.65
C LEU A 113 -14.60 -0.74 8.05
N THR A 114 -14.12 -1.66 7.21
CA THR A 114 -12.88 -2.42 7.42
C THR A 114 -11.82 -2.11 6.38
N ALA A 115 -12.25 -1.70 5.17
CA ALA A 115 -11.40 -1.36 4.04
C ALA A 115 -11.92 -0.12 3.31
N LEU A 116 -11.00 0.81 3.00
CA LEU A 116 -11.28 2.07 2.32
C LEU A 116 -10.21 2.33 1.26
N ASP A 117 -10.63 2.45 0.00
CA ASP A 117 -9.79 2.92 -1.09
C ASP A 117 -10.22 4.31 -1.53
N LEU A 118 -9.31 5.27 -1.40
CA LEU A 118 -9.41 6.64 -1.89
C LEU A 118 -8.18 7.01 -2.73
N SER A 119 -7.54 6.03 -3.36
CA SER A 119 -6.42 6.27 -4.28
C SER A 119 -6.83 7.21 -5.42
N SER A 120 -5.88 7.99 -5.95
CA SER A 120 -6.11 8.92 -7.06
C SER A 120 -7.29 9.88 -6.82
N ASN A 121 -7.28 10.59 -5.69
CA ASN A 121 -8.30 11.59 -5.33
C ASN A 121 -7.65 12.96 -5.05
N LEU A 122 -8.38 13.87 -4.39
CA LEU A 122 -7.97 15.25 -4.13
C LEU A 122 -7.72 15.51 -2.63
N ILE A 123 -7.26 14.49 -1.89
CA ILE A 123 -6.98 14.60 -0.46
C ILE A 123 -5.73 15.46 -0.24
N GLY A 124 -5.79 16.41 0.70
CA GLY A 124 -4.69 17.33 1.00
C GLY A 124 -4.69 18.62 0.18
N SER A 125 -5.48 18.70 -0.91
CA SER A 125 -5.59 19.90 -1.75
C SER A 125 -6.06 21.14 -0.99
N ASN A 126 -5.62 22.33 -1.43
CA ASN A 126 -5.79 23.63 -0.75
C ASN A 126 -7.24 23.89 -0.30
N GLY A 127 -7.43 24.09 1.01
CA GLY A 127 -8.74 24.32 1.63
C GLY A 127 -9.45 23.07 2.14
N SER A 128 -8.91 21.86 1.90
CA SER A 128 -9.45 20.63 2.47
C SER A 128 -9.10 20.52 3.97
N THR A 129 -10.09 20.17 4.77
CA THR A 129 -9.90 19.79 6.16
C THR A 129 -8.93 18.62 6.24
N GLN A 130 -7.91 18.72 7.09
CA GLN A 130 -7.10 17.58 7.53
C GLN A 130 -7.99 16.37 7.82
N LEU A 131 -7.51 15.15 7.62
CA LEU A 131 -8.14 13.97 8.22
C LEU A 131 -8.05 14.14 9.74
N THR A 132 -9.10 14.67 10.37
CA THR A 132 -9.10 14.99 11.78
C THR A 132 -9.83 13.88 12.53
N ALA A 133 -9.20 13.42 13.60
CA ALA A 133 -9.73 12.38 14.46
C ALA A 133 -10.99 12.79 15.27
N SER A 134 -11.54 13.99 15.01
CA SER A 134 -12.60 14.61 15.81
C SER A 134 -13.90 13.79 15.87
N ARG A 135 -14.10 12.83 14.96
CA ARG A 135 -15.31 11.99 14.87
C ARG A 135 -15.03 10.49 14.81
N MET A 136 -13.82 10.04 15.14
CA MET A 136 -13.50 8.61 15.06
C MET A 136 -14.00 7.84 16.28
N PRO A 137 -14.87 6.83 16.11
CA PRO A 137 -15.29 6.00 17.24
C PRO A 137 -14.11 5.12 17.69
N ALA A 138 -13.93 4.97 19.01
CA ALA A 138 -12.95 4.04 19.58
C ALA A 138 -13.16 2.58 19.12
N SER A 139 -14.34 2.27 18.59
CA SER A 139 -14.72 0.97 18.03
C SER A 139 -14.48 0.86 16.51
N SER A 140 -13.73 1.79 15.89
CA SER A 140 -13.43 1.71 14.46
C SER A 140 -12.79 0.36 14.12
N ARG A 141 -13.23 -0.23 13.01
CA ARG A 141 -12.70 -1.49 12.49
C ARG A 141 -11.88 -1.29 11.21
N LEU A 142 -11.64 -0.03 10.84
CA LEU A 142 -10.92 0.31 9.62
C LEU A 142 -9.48 -0.15 9.79
N SER A 143 -9.11 -1.14 8.98
CA SER A 143 -7.83 -1.85 9.08
C SER A 143 -6.99 -1.73 7.80
N ARG A 144 -7.62 -1.36 6.69
CA ARG A 144 -6.97 -1.25 5.39
C ARG A 144 -7.37 0.06 4.76
N VAL A 145 -6.38 0.88 4.43
CA VAL A 145 -6.61 2.19 3.81
C VAL A 145 -5.63 2.37 2.66
N ASP A 146 -6.17 2.66 1.48
CA ASP A 146 -5.38 3.11 0.34
C ASP A 146 -5.64 4.59 0.08
N LEU A 147 -4.59 5.41 0.15
CA LEU A 147 -4.59 6.84 -0.19
C LEU A 147 -3.56 7.16 -1.28
N SER A 148 -3.11 6.16 -2.06
CA SER A 148 -2.08 6.38 -3.07
C SER A 148 -2.49 7.46 -4.07
N ASP A 149 -1.53 8.06 -4.74
CA ASP A 149 -1.77 9.02 -5.83
C ASP A 149 -2.66 10.21 -5.43
N ASN A 150 -2.59 10.62 -4.16
CA ASN A 150 -3.10 11.91 -3.69
C ASN A 150 -1.91 12.87 -3.55
N PRO A 151 -1.50 13.59 -4.61
CA PRO A 151 -0.21 14.30 -4.64
C PRO A 151 -0.11 15.48 -3.69
N ASP A 152 -1.25 16.03 -3.25
CA ASP A 152 -1.31 17.11 -2.26
C ASP A 152 -1.36 16.59 -0.81
N LEU A 153 -1.47 15.26 -0.61
CA LEU A 153 -1.48 14.66 0.71
C LEU A 153 -0.08 14.69 1.31
N SER A 154 0.06 15.34 2.46
CA SER A 154 1.26 15.36 3.30
C SER A 154 0.95 14.84 4.70
N GLU A 155 1.96 14.77 5.55
CA GLU A 155 1.86 14.27 6.93
C GLU A 155 0.87 15.08 7.75
N ALA A 156 0.82 16.40 7.51
CA ALA A 156 -0.12 17.31 8.14
C ALA A 156 -1.60 17.00 7.81
N SER A 157 -1.85 16.27 6.71
CA SER A 157 -3.18 15.94 6.23
C SER A 157 -3.73 14.63 6.81
N ILE A 158 -2.90 13.80 7.44
CA ILE A 158 -3.30 12.45 7.89
C ILE A 158 -3.22 12.16 9.40
N PRO A 159 -3.28 13.13 10.35
CA PRO A 159 -3.10 12.85 11.78
C PRO A 159 -4.15 11.90 12.38
N ALA A 160 -5.31 11.74 11.75
CA ALA A 160 -6.31 10.75 12.16
C ALA A 160 -5.89 9.30 11.89
N LEU A 161 -5.17 9.03 10.78
CA LEU A 161 -4.85 7.64 10.40
C LEU A 161 -4.06 6.91 11.48
N TYR A 162 -3.23 7.64 12.22
CA TYR A 162 -2.40 7.11 13.30
C TYR A 162 -3.18 6.53 14.48
N ARG A 163 -4.44 6.94 14.66
CA ARG A 163 -5.30 6.42 15.73
C ARG A 163 -6.17 5.26 15.26
N LEU A 164 -6.05 4.85 14.00
CA LEU A 164 -6.76 3.70 13.47
C LEU A 164 -5.94 2.42 13.69
N PRO A 165 -6.59 1.29 13.97
CA PRO A 165 -5.94 -0.02 14.09
C PRO A 165 -5.59 -0.58 12.70
N LEU A 166 -4.82 0.18 11.92
CA LEU A 166 -4.45 -0.18 10.56
C LEU A 166 -3.53 -1.39 10.57
N GLN A 167 -3.86 -2.34 9.69
CA GLN A 167 -3.05 -3.51 9.32
C GLN A 167 -2.35 -3.30 7.99
N ALA A 168 -2.97 -2.56 7.05
CA ALA A 168 -2.39 -2.21 5.77
C ALA A 168 -2.63 -0.72 5.46
N LEU A 169 -1.59 -0.04 5.01
CA LEU A 169 -1.65 1.35 4.60
C LEU A 169 -0.85 1.57 3.31
N ASN A 170 -1.48 2.20 2.33
CA ASN A 170 -0.84 2.65 1.10
C ASN A 170 -0.83 4.18 1.01
N LEU A 171 0.36 4.75 0.90
CA LEU A 171 0.62 6.17 0.73
C LEU A 171 1.49 6.43 -0.51
N SER A 172 1.60 5.45 -1.43
CA SER A 172 2.41 5.59 -2.64
C SER A 172 1.98 6.81 -3.47
N GLY A 173 2.90 7.51 -4.13
CA GLY A 173 2.60 8.68 -4.97
C GLY A 173 2.05 9.91 -4.22
N THR A 174 2.15 9.94 -2.88
CA THR A 174 1.78 11.10 -2.06
C THR A 174 3.00 12.00 -1.77
N ASN A 175 2.76 13.18 -1.18
CA ASN A 175 3.81 14.09 -0.73
C ASN A 175 4.12 13.91 0.77
N VAL A 176 3.98 12.69 1.28
CA VAL A 176 4.48 12.30 2.60
C VAL A 176 6.00 12.12 2.51
N THR A 177 6.71 12.86 3.35
CA THR A 177 8.17 12.95 3.41
C THR A 177 8.71 12.49 4.77
N ARG A 178 7.89 12.55 5.82
CA ARG A 178 8.25 12.11 7.18
C ARG A 178 7.06 11.43 7.87
N TYR A 179 7.32 10.80 9.01
CA TYR A 179 6.24 10.47 9.94
C TYR A 179 5.73 11.79 10.59
N PRO A 180 4.42 12.03 10.68
CA PRO A 180 3.91 13.21 11.35
C PRO A 180 4.21 13.14 12.84
N GLU A 181 4.80 14.22 13.33
CA GLU A 181 4.98 14.44 14.74
C GLU A 181 3.58 14.61 15.38
N ASP A 182 3.30 13.87 16.44
CA ASP A 182 2.21 14.24 17.34
C ASP A 182 2.67 15.51 18.09
N ASP A 183 1.96 16.62 17.92
CA ASP A 183 2.25 17.89 18.61
C ASP A 183 2.16 17.77 20.15
N ARG A 184 1.72 16.62 20.69
CA ARG A 184 1.92 16.25 22.09
C ARG A 184 3.43 16.05 22.33
N LYS A 185 4.04 17.02 23.05
CA LYS A 185 5.45 16.97 23.49
C LYS A 185 5.86 15.54 23.87
N PRO A 186 7.02 15.03 23.41
CA PRO A 186 7.51 13.74 23.86
C PRO A 186 7.53 13.75 25.40
N PRO A 187 7.17 12.64 26.07
CA PRO A 187 7.26 12.57 27.52
C PRO A 187 8.66 13.00 27.94
N GLN A 188 8.78 13.89 28.93
CA GLN A 188 10.06 14.41 29.43
C GLN A 188 10.96 13.34 30.09
N THR A 189 10.64 12.06 29.90
CA THR A 189 11.31 10.89 30.48
C THR A 189 11.58 9.80 29.43
N ALA A 190 11.82 10.19 28.16
CA ALA A 190 12.38 9.30 27.15
C ALA A 190 13.62 8.57 27.69
N ARG A 191 13.54 7.25 27.83
CA ARG A 191 14.74 6.41 28.02
C ARG A 191 15.37 6.22 26.66
N THR A 192 16.69 6.19 26.58
CA THR A 192 17.39 5.93 25.33
C THR A 192 17.98 4.52 25.36
N THR A 193 17.70 3.73 24.32
CA THR A 193 18.42 2.49 24.05
C THR A 193 19.54 2.76 23.05
N PRO A 194 20.76 2.26 23.28
CA PRO A 194 21.81 2.33 22.29
C PRO A 194 21.43 1.48 21.08
N GLY A 195 21.45 2.09 19.91
CA GLY A 195 21.39 1.41 18.63
C GLY A 195 22.72 0.77 18.24
N PRO A 196 22.72 -0.07 17.20
CA PRO A 196 23.89 -0.82 16.75
C PRO A 196 25.12 0.06 16.48
N ASP A 197 24.90 1.31 16.04
CA ASP A 197 25.94 2.26 15.67
C ASP A 197 26.20 3.35 16.74
N GLY A 198 25.67 3.17 17.96
CA GLY A 198 25.76 4.16 19.02
C GLY A 198 24.78 5.32 18.89
N THR A 199 23.82 5.23 17.97
CA THR A 199 22.65 6.12 17.88
C THR A 199 21.74 5.89 19.08
N GLU A 200 21.36 6.94 19.81
CA GLU A 200 20.39 6.80 20.90
C GLU A 200 18.96 6.70 20.31
N PHE A 201 18.38 5.50 20.37
CA PHE A 201 16.97 5.30 20.10
C PHE A 201 16.15 5.77 21.30
N ILE A 202 15.18 6.64 21.09
CA ILE A 202 14.25 7.03 22.14
C ILE A 202 13.24 5.90 22.35
N GLU A 203 13.32 5.19 23.47
CA GLU A 203 12.22 4.39 24.01
C GLU A 203 11.08 5.36 24.36
N SER A 204 9.97 5.26 23.64
CA SER A 204 8.72 5.92 24.03
C SER A 204 8.25 5.31 25.35
N PRO A 205 8.16 6.06 26.47
CA PRO A 205 7.92 5.48 27.79
C PRO A 205 6.51 4.92 28.06
N GLU A 206 5.65 4.78 27.07
CA GLU A 206 4.31 4.20 27.23
C GLU A 206 3.98 3.35 25.99
N ASP A 207 4.11 2.02 26.12
CA ASP A 207 3.76 1.00 25.11
C ASP A 207 2.29 1.09 24.60
N ASP A 208 1.44 1.88 25.27
CA ASP A 208 0.01 2.01 24.94
C ASP A 208 -0.30 3.02 23.82
N ASP A 209 0.64 3.92 23.47
CA ASP A 209 0.43 5.00 22.48
C ASP A 209 1.12 4.73 21.12
N ILE A 210 1.61 3.50 20.89
CA ILE A 210 2.18 3.08 19.59
C ILE A 210 1.08 3.11 18.52
N GLN A 211 1.09 4.19 17.75
CA GLN A 211 0.29 4.37 16.55
C GLN A 211 0.68 3.30 15.54
N TRP A 212 -0.31 2.59 14.99
CA TRP A 212 -0.14 1.51 14.01
C TRP A 212 0.54 0.22 14.50
N LYS A 213 0.46 -0.12 15.80
CA LYS A 213 0.98 -1.40 16.34
C LYS A 213 0.57 -2.67 15.57
N ASP A 214 -0.60 -2.61 14.92
CA ASP A 214 -1.17 -3.71 14.15
C ASP A 214 -0.79 -3.68 12.66
N LEU A 215 0.00 -2.69 12.22
CA LEU A 215 0.42 -2.53 10.84
C LEU A 215 1.39 -3.63 10.44
N ARG A 216 1.10 -4.25 9.31
CA ARG A 216 1.85 -5.35 8.70
C ARG A 216 2.31 -4.99 7.30
N THR A 217 1.47 -4.26 6.56
CA THR A 217 1.73 -3.88 5.17
C THR A 217 1.79 -2.38 5.02
N LEU A 218 2.88 -1.88 4.44
CA LEU A 218 3.11 -0.45 4.25
C LEU A 218 3.68 -0.18 2.86
N TRP A 219 3.00 0.67 2.10
CA TRP A 219 3.39 1.04 0.74
C TRP A 219 3.67 2.54 0.66
N LEU A 220 4.85 2.87 0.14
CA LEU A 220 5.39 4.21 0.06
C LEU A 220 6.10 4.44 -1.28
N ASP A 221 5.68 3.74 -2.32
CA ASP A 221 6.30 3.87 -3.64
C ASP A 221 6.13 5.30 -4.16
N ASP A 222 7.07 5.80 -4.96
CA ASP A 222 7.00 7.16 -5.53
C ASP A 222 6.81 8.30 -4.49
N THR A 223 7.05 8.03 -3.21
CA THR A 223 7.02 9.06 -2.19
C THR A 223 8.33 9.84 -2.20
N ARG A 224 8.25 11.13 -1.85
CA ARG A 224 9.42 12.01 -1.75
C ARG A 224 10.17 11.81 -0.43
N LEU A 225 10.47 10.56 -0.08
CA LEU A 225 11.28 10.23 1.09
C LEU A 225 12.72 10.68 0.86
N PHE A 226 12.97 11.95 1.15
CA PHE A 226 14.31 12.51 1.20
C PHE A 226 14.81 12.38 2.64
N LEU A 227 15.26 11.17 3.03
CA LEU A 227 15.79 10.89 4.37
C LEU A 227 17.12 11.60 4.69
N LYS A 228 17.58 12.51 3.82
CA LYS A 228 18.75 13.38 4.06
C LYS A 228 18.55 14.33 5.24
N ASP A 229 17.31 14.60 5.64
CA ASP A 229 17.00 15.25 6.92
C ASP A 229 16.98 14.21 8.04
N GLN A 230 17.89 14.35 9.01
CA GLN A 230 17.98 13.49 10.20
C GLN A 230 16.63 13.36 10.93
N THR A 231 15.82 14.41 10.90
CA THR A 231 14.48 14.41 11.52
C THR A 231 13.53 13.47 10.78
N ALA A 232 13.49 13.55 9.45
CA ALA A 232 12.67 12.68 8.62
C ALA A 232 13.13 11.22 8.73
N TYR A 233 14.43 10.99 8.75
CA TYR A 233 15.05 9.69 8.99
C TYR A 233 14.62 9.06 10.32
N GLN A 234 14.81 9.77 11.45
CA GLN A 234 14.39 9.28 12.77
C GLN A 234 12.88 9.03 12.85
N ALA A 235 12.09 9.85 12.15
CA ALA A 235 10.65 9.72 12.10
C ALA A 235 10.24 8.39 11.41
N TRP A 236 10.88 8.04 10.30
CA TRP A 236 10.65 6.77 9.60
C TRP A 236 11.20 5.56 10.33
N GLN A 237 12.35 5.68 11.00
CA GLN A 237 12.84 4.63 11.89
C GLN A 237 11.81 4.28 12.97
N ARG A 238 11.11 5.27 13.54
CA ARG A 238 10.01 4.98 14.50
C ARG A 238 8.86 4.20 13.87
N VAL A 239 8.54 4.43 12.60
CA VAL A 239 7.47 3.68 11.91
C VAL A 239 7.88 2.26 11.66
N LEU A 240 9.11 2.07 11.17
CA LEU A 240 9.64 0.76 10.87
C LEU A 240 9.79 0.00 12.18
N PHE A 241 10.65 0.44 13.09
CA PHE A 241 10.99 -0.28 14.31
C PHE A 241 9.94 -0.23 15.42
N GLY A 242 9.00 0.73 15.39
CA GLY A 242 7.92 0.81 16.36
C GLY A 242 6.73 -0.09 16.06
N ASN A 243 6.70 -0.77 14.91
CA ASN A 243 5.56 -1.57 14.46
C ASN A 243 5.98 -2.99 14.08
N GLN A 244 5.02 -3.79 13.59
CA GLN A 244 5.26 -5.17 13.18
C GLN A 244 5.20 -5.31 11.65
N VAL A 245 5.71 -4.32 10.91
CA VAL A 245 5.69 -4.33 9.45
C VAL A 245 6.46 -5.55 8.92
N SER A 246 5.76 -6.41 8.19
CA SER A 246 6.32 -7.59 7.52
C SER A 246 6.49 -7.35 6.03
N ASP A 247 5.66 -6.50 5.44
CA ASP A 247 5.59 -6.31 4.01
C ASP A 247 5.71 -4.82 3.70
N ILE A 248 6.82 -4.41 3.11
CA ILE A 248 7.06 -3.03 2.75
C ILE A 248 7.32 -2.88 1.25
N SER A 249 6.81 -1.80 0.69
CA SER A 249 7.12 -1.34 -0.67
C SER A 249 7.63 0.09 -0.61
N LEU A 250 8.81 0.29 -1.16
CA LEU A 250 9.59 1.53 -1.22
C LEU A 250 10.08 1.77 -2.66
N ALA A 251 9.37 1.22 -3.66
CA ALA A 251 9.79 1.33 -5.05
C ALA A 251 9.83 2.79 -5.47
N ARG A 252 10.91 3.24 -6.12
CA ARG A 252 11.13 4.65 -6.48
C ARG A 252 11.08 5.63 -5.29
N ALA A 253 11.16 5.14 -4.05
CA ALA A 253 11.31 5.95 -2.85
C ALA A 253 12.81 6.04 -2.50
N GLY A 254 13.35 7.21 -2.20
CA GLY A 254 14.80 7.48 -2.07
C GLY A 254 15.51 6.81 -0.87
N MET A 255 15.43 5.49 -0.75
CA MET A 255 15.82 4.67 0.41
C MET A 255 17.13 3.90 0.22
N GLY A 256 17.75 3.93 -0.96
CA GLY A 256 18.92 3.10 -1.24
C GLY A 256 20.16 3.41 -0.37
N GLU A 257 20.24 4.59 0.25
CA GLU A 257 21.30 4.97 1.20
C GLU A 257 21.15 4.33 2.60
N TYR A 258 20.05 3.63 2.87
CA TYR A 258 19.66 3.14 4.22
C TYR A 258 19.17 1.68 4.19
N LEU A 259 19.80 0.82 3.39
CA LEU A 259 19.35 -0.57 3.26
C LEU A 259 19.66 -1.43 4.50
N ASP A 260 20.68 -1.07 5.26
CA ASP A 260 21.04 -1.69 6.54
C ASP A 260 19.93 -1.56 7.60
N ASP A 261 19.27 -0.40 7.69
CA ASP A 261 18.10 -0.21 8.56
C ASP A 261 16.99 -1.23 8.28
N LEU A 262 16.75 -1.55 7.00
CA LEU A 262 15.77 -2.57 6.61
C LEU A 262 16.21 -3.96 7.10
N GLY A 263 17.51 -4.23 7.09
CA GLY A 263 18.08 -5.48 7.62
C GLY A 263 17.95 -5.61 9.14
N GLN A 264 18.03 -4.51 9.87
CA GLN A 264 17.87 -4.50 11.33
C GLN A 264 16.42 -4.78 11.77
N HIS A 265 15.44 -4.65 10.88
CA HIS A 265 14.04 -4.81 11.25
C HIS A 265 13.66 -6.29 11.50
N PRO A 266 13.20 -6.65 12.71
CA PRO A 266 13.08 -8.05 13.13
C PRO A 266 11.97 -8.82 12.38
N SER A 267 10.95 -8.11 11.88
CA SER A 267 9.74 -8.71 11.31
C SER A 267 9.64 -8.59 9.78
N LEU A 268 10.54 -7.83 9.11
CA LEU A 268 10.44 -7.61 7.66
C LEU A 268 10.64 -8.93 6.91
N GLU A 269 9.62 -9.36 6.17
CA GLU A 269 9.60 -10.58 5.37
C GLU A 269 9.73 -10.27 3.87
N THR A 270 9.02 -9.25 3.40
CA THR A 270 9.03 -8.81 2.01
C THR A 270 9.45 -7.35 1.93
N VAL A 271 10.49 -7.08 1.14
CA VAL A 271 10.98 -5.73 0.87
C VAL A 271 11.03 -5.52 -0.64
N ASP A 272 10.31 -4.51 -1.11
CA ASP A 272 10.40 -4.00 -2.47
C ASP A 272 11.09 -2.64 -2.48
N ILE A 273 12.23 -2.57 -3.17
CA ILE A 273 13.00 -1.34 -3.40
C ILE A 273 13.25 -1.16 -4.90
N SER A 274 12.35 -1.67 -5.74
CA SER A 274 12.48 -1.58 -7.19
C SER A 274 12.65 -0.14 -7.66
N GLU A 275 13.45 0.06 -8.70
CA GLU A 275 13.75 1.37 -9.32
C GLU A 275 14.26 2.42 -8.30
N THR A 276 14.92 1.95 -7.24
CA THR A 276 15.71 2.81 -6.34
C THR A 276 17.18 2.74 -6.74
N ASP A 277 17.87 3.88 -6.65
CA ASP A 277 19.33 3.92 -6.80
C ASP A 277 19.97 3.29 -5.57
N ILE A 278 20.88 2.33 -5.76
CA ILE A 278 21.56 1.61 -4.68
C ILE A 278 23.04 2.01 -4.70
N PRO A 279 23.48 2.90 -3.80
CA PRO A 279 24.88 3.29 -3.71
C PRO A 279 25.80 2.13 -3.32
N PRO A 280 27.09 2.18 -3.71
CA PRO A 280 28.07 1.18 -3.32
C PRO A 280 28.16 0.99 -1.81
N GLY A 281 28.26 -0.27 -1.37
CA GLY A 281 28.36 -0.68 0.03
C GLY A 281 27.03 -1.03 0.68
N GLN A 282 25.90 -0.58 0.13
CA GLN A 282 24.58 -0.71 0.77
C GLN A 282 24.07 -2.16 0.79
N LEU A 283 24.27 -2.91 -0.28
CA LEU A 283 23.92 -4.34 -0.30
C LEU A 283 24.84 -5.17 0.61
N ARG A 284 26.09 -4.73 0.80
CA ARG A 284 27.00 -5.36 1.75
C ARG A 284 26.55 -5.13 3.17
N ALA A 285 26.12 -3.92 3.50
CA ALA A 285 25.59 -3.58 4.83
C ALA A 285 24.31 -4.38 5.12
N LEU A 286 23.35 -4.39 4.19
CA LEU A 286 22.14 -5.22 4.30
C LEU A 286 22.47 -6.72 4.46
N ALA A 287 23.44 -7.24 3.72
CA ALA A 287 23.86 -8.64 3.81
C ALA A 287 24.60 -9.00 5.12
N GLN A 288 25.16 -8.01 5.83
CA GLN A 288 25.80 -8.19 7.14
C GLN A 288 24.78 -8.20 8.28
N GLU A 289 23.62 -7.59 8.07
CA GLU A 289 22.49 -7.61 8.99
C GLU A 289 21.66 -8.88 8.79
N ARG A 290 20.40 -8.73 8.33
CA ARG A 290 19.48 -9.84 8.11
C ARG A 290 18.67 -9.58 6.85
N LEU A 291 18.81 -10.45 5.85
CA LEU A 291 18.07 -10.33 4.61
C LEU A 291 16.57 -10.65 4.82
N PRO A 292 15.66 -9.97 4.09
CA PRO A 292 14.26 -10.34 4.06
C PRO A 292 14.09 -11.70 3.36
N ALA A 293 12.93 -12.32 3.52
CA ALA A 293 12.66 -13.57 2.83
C ALA A 293 12.42 -13.38 1.33
N VAL A 294 11.85 -12.24 0.96
CA VAL A 294 11.63 -11.80 -0.42
C VAL A 294 12.24 -10.41 -0.57
N LEU A 295 13.19 -10.27 -1.48
CA LEU A 295 13.81 -9.00 -1.84
C LEU A 295 13.55 -8.71 -3.33
N ILE A 296 12.99 -7.54 -3.62
CA ILE A 296 12.67 -7.10 -4.99
C ILE A 296 13.51 -5.84 -5.26
N MET A 297 14.34 -5.92 -6.29
CA MET A 297 15.29 -4.88 -6.73
C MET A 297 15.24 -4.79 -8.26
N SER A 298 14.04 -4.85 -8.83
CA SER A 298 13.86 -4.71 -10.27
C SER A 298 14.21 -3.28 -10.70
N GLY A 299 14.90 -3.10 -11.82
CA GLY A 299 15.19 -1.76 -12.34
C GLY A 299 16.13 -0.90 -11.48
N CYS A 300 16.87 -1.47 -10.53
CA CYS A 300 17.79 -0.74 -9.65
C CYS A 300 19.15 -0.39 -10.29
N GLY A 301 19.38 -0.75 -11.56
CA GLY A 301 20.69 -0.58 -12.20
C GLY A 301 21.78 -1.45 -11.57
N LEU A 302 21.41 -2.66 -11.12
CA LEU A 302 22.35 -3.60 -10.51
C LEU A 302 23.46 -3.99 -11.47
N THR A 303 24.66 -4.17 -10.94
CA THR A 303 25.87 -4.54 -11.68
C THR A 303 26.55 -5.69 -10.96
N SER A 304 27.58 -6.29 -11.57
CA SER A 304 28.35 -7.36 -10.90
C SER A 304 28.92 -6.92 -9.54
N ALA A 305 29.26 -5.63 -9.37
CA ALA A 305 29.73 -5.07 -8.09
C ALA A 305 28.68 -5.23 -6.97
N HIS A 306 27.41 -4.93 -7.29
CA HIS A 306 26.28 -5.12 -6.38
C HIS A 306 26.08 -6.59 -6.00
N VAL A 307 26.26 -7.51 -6.96
CA VAL A 307 26.24 -8.95 -6.68
C VAL A 307 27.42 -9.38 -5.80
N GLU A 308 28.59 -8.77 -5.95
CA GLU A 308 29.73 -9.04 -5.07
C GLU A 308 29.47 -8.62 -3.62
N GLU A 309 28.78 -7.50 -3.44
CA GLU A 309 28.37 -7.00 -2.13
C GLU A 309 27.35 -7.90 -1.47
N LEU A 310 26.26 -8.24 -2.17
CA LEU A 310 25.19 -9.10 -1.64
C LEU A 310 25.67 -10.53 -1.36
N THR A 311 26.74 -10.97 -2.03
CA THR A 311 27.34 -12.29 -1.80
C THR A 311 28.57 -12.26 -0.90
N ALA A 312 28.92 -11.08 -0.38
CA ALA A 312 30.01 -10.93 0.58
C ALA A 312 29.69 -11.62 1.92
N GLY A 313 30.73 -12.04 2.62
CA GLY A 313 30.59 -12.75 3.89
C GLY A 313 30.67 -14.27 3.74
N PRO A 314 31.01 -15.00 4.82
CA PRO A 314 31.26 -16.43 4.75
C PRO A 314 29.96 -17.23 4.55
N ASP A 315 28.89 -16.85 5.24
CA ASP A 315 27.64 -17.62 5.29
C ASP A 315 26.55 -16.95 4.45
N ALA A 316 25.64 -17.77 3.91
CA ALA A 316 24.47 -17.28 3.21
C ALA A 316 23.32 -17.13 4.20
N ASP A 317 22.64 -16.00 4.18
CA ASP A 317 21.44 -15.82 5.01
C ASP A 317 20.38 -16.86 4.58
N PRO A 318 20.00 -17.79 5.48
CA PRO A 318 19.04 -18.85 5.15
C PRO A 318 17.61 -18.32 4.95
N ARG A 319 17.34 -17.06 5.32
CA ARG A 319 16.03 -16.44 5.21
C ARG A 319 15.70 -16.03 3.78
N LEU A 320 16.68 -15.59 2.99
CA LEU A 320 16.45 -15.15 1.62
C LEU A 320 16.00 -16.33 0.75
N ARG A 321 14.71 -16.35 0.41
CA ARG A 321 14.05 -17.40 -0.39
C ARG A 321 13.74 -16.93 -1.80
N GLN A 322 13.48 -15.65 -1.99
CA GLN A 322 13.19 -15.08 -3.30
C GLN A 322 13.96 -13.78 -3.51
N LEU A 323 14.52 -13.63 -4.70
CA LEU A 323 15.21 -12.43 -5.16
C LEU A 323 14.69 -12.10 -6.55
N TRP A 324 14.14 -10.92 -6.73
CA TRP A 324 13.56 -10.46 -7.98
C TRP A 324 14.37 -9.28 -8.49
N ILE A 325 15.00 -9.45 -9.65
CA ILE A 325 15.99 -8.51 -10.20
C ILE A 325 15.74 -8.25 -11.68
N ALA A 326 14.47 -8.23 -12.09
CA ALA A 326 14.11 -7.91 -13.48
C ALA A 326 14.64 -6.53 -13.88
N GLU A 327 14.79 -6.26 -15.17
CA GLU A 327 15.18 -4.93 -15.67
C GLU A 327 16.54 -4.43 -15.16
N ASN A 328 17.48 -5.34 -14.89
CA ASN A 328 18.88 -5.04 -14.57
C ASN A 328 19.81 -5.52 -15.72
N PRO A 329 19.90 -4.76 -16.84
CA PRO A 329 20.54 -5.23 -18.07
C PRO A 329 22.06 -5.46 -17.96
N ASP A 330 22.71 -4.90 -16.95
CA ASP A 330 24.15 -5.04 -16.73
C ASP A 330 24.53 -6.34 -16.00
N LEU A 331 23.54 -7.10 -15.51
CA LEU A 331 23.78 -8.43 -14.92
C LEU A 331 23.81 -9.52 -15.99
N ASP A 332 24.80 -10.41 -15.89
CA ASP A 332 24.95 -11.56 -16.79
C ASP A 332 24.63 -12.91 -16.12
N GLU A 333 24.74 -14.02 -16.86
CA GLU A 333 24.48 -15.35 -16.31
C GLU A 333 25.45 -15.78 -15.20
N ARG A 334 26.66 -15.20 -15.15
CA ARG A 334 27.67 -15.52 -14.13
C ARG A 334 27.29 -14.88 -12.80
N ASP A 335 26.79 -13.65 -12.86
CA ASP A 335 26.22 -12.95 -11.72
C ASP A 335 25.02 -13.72 -11.15
N HIS A 336 24.09 -14.14 -12.01
CA HIS A 336 22.95 -14.98 -11.61
C HIS A 336 23.39 -16.32 -11.00
N ALA A 337 24.39 -16.99 -11.59
CA ALA A 337 24.93 -18.24 -11.06
C ALA A 337 25.59 -18.03 -9.69
N ARG A 338 26.32 -16.92 -9.50
CA ARG A 338 26.95 -16.56 -8.23
C ARG A 338 25.91 -16.39 -7.11
N LEU A 339 24.80 -15.71 -7.38
CA LEU A 339 23.68 -15.58 -6.44
C LEU A 339 23.09 -16.95 -6.06
N LEU A 340 22.77 -17.78 -7.07
CA LEU A 340 22.17 -19.10 -6.85
C LEU A 340 23.11 -20.08 -6.12
N HIS A 341 24.42 -19.93 -6.28
CA HIS A 341 25.43 -20.72 -5.55
C HIS A 341 25.58 -20.25 -4.11
N LYS A 342 25.62 -18.93 -3.88
CA LYS A 342 25.67 -18.37 -2.51
C LYS A 342 24.42 -18.78 -1.74
N TYR A 343 23.24 -18.61 -2.31
CA TYR A 343 21.95 -18.86 -1.65
C TYR A 343 21.30 -20.12 -2.20
N PRO A 344 21.47 -21.32 -1.60
CA PRO A 344 21.05 -22.59 -2.21
C PRO A 344 19.53 -22.79 -2.30
N ASN A 345 18.74 -22.12 -1.45
CA ASN A 345 17.28 -22.19 -1.45
C ASN A 345 16.61 -21.04 -2.22
N LEU A 346 17.41 -20.21 -2.89
CA LEU A 346 16.92 -19.03 -3.59
C LEU A 346 16.15 -19.40 -4.86
N THR A 347 14.97 -18.80 -5.02
CA THR A 347 14.28 -18.61 -6.30
C THR A 347 14.64 -17.23 -6.85
N LEU A 348 15.14 -17.18 -8.09
CA LEU A 348 15.58 -15.94 -8.74
C LEU A 348 14.63 -15.55 -9.86
N GLY A 349 13.96 -14.40 -9.74
CA GLY A 349 13.12 -13.83 -10.80
C GLY A 349 13.90 -12.85 -11.65
N LEU A 350 13.90 -13.06 -12.97
CA LEU A 350 14.67 -12.25 -13.92
C LEU A 350 13.81 -11.36 -14.83
N GLY A 351 12.47 -11.43 -14.74
CA GLY A 351 11.60 -10.85 -15.76
C GLY A 351 11.51 -11.72 -17.01
N ASP A 352 10.72 -11.27 -17.99
CA ASP A 352 10.41 -12.00 -19.21
C ASP A 352 11.00 -11.35 -20.48
N ASP A 353 11.94 -10.42 -20.33
CA ASP A 353 12.61 -9.74 -21.43
C ASP A 353 13.61 -10.65 -22.18
N ASP A 354 14.09 -10.19 -23.34
CA ASP A 354 15.01 -10.95 -24.19
C ASP A 354 16.39 -11.16 -23.54
N HIS A 355 16.84 -10.23 -22.69
CA HIS A 355 18.10 -10.33 -21.97
C HIS A 355 18.02 -11.42 -20.89
N ALA A 356 16.96 -11.42 -20.09
CA ALA A 356 16.64 -12.43 -19.09
C ALA A 356 16.56 -13.84 -19.70
N LYS A 357 15.86 -13.98 -20.83
CA LYS A 357 15.81 -15.24 -21.59
C LYS A 357 17.18 -15.70 -22.06
N ALA A 358 18.02 -14.78 -22.55
CA ALA A 358 19.38 -15.10 -22.99
C ALA A 358 20.26 -15.58 -21.83
N CYS A 359 20.25 -14.87 -20.70
CA CYS A 359 20.96 -15.24 -19.48
C CYS A 359 20.48 -16.61 -18.94
N PHE A 360 19.17 -16.82 -18.86
CA PHE A 360 18.58 -18.10 -18.46
C PHE A 360 19.05 -19.28 -19.33
N ASN A 361 19.12 -19.07 -20.65
CA ASN A 361 19.56 -20.11 -21.59
C ASN A 361 21.06 -20.42 -21.49
N ARG A 362 21.87 -19.52 -20.91
CA ARG A 362 23.30 -19.75 -20.66
C ARG A 362 23.58 -20.40 -19.29
N LEU A 363 22.63 -20.36 -18.35
CA LEU A 363 22.77 -21.03 -17.05
C LEU A 363 22.84 -22.56 -17.17
N ALA A 364 23.52 -23.22 -16.22
CA ALA A 364 23.54 -24.67 -16.12
C ALA A 364 22.13 -25.24 -15.81
N PRO A 365 21.75 -26.41 -16.35
CA PRO A 365 20.39 -26.96 -16.16
C PRO A 365 19.88 -27.06 -14.71
N PRO A 366 20.70 -27.41 -13.69
CA PRO A 366 20.24 -27.45 -12.30
C PRO A 366 19.87 -26.06 -11.75
N LEU A 367 20.58 -25.02 -12.18
CA LEU A 367 20.31 -23.64 -11.74
C LEU A 367 19.01 -23.10 -12.35
N ARG A 368 18.69 -23.47 -13.60
CA ARG A 368 17.47 -23.02 -14.29
C ARG A 368 16.18 -23.40 -13.56
N GLN A 369 16.15 -24.51 -12.83
CA GLN A 369 14.97 -24.95 -12.07
C GLN A 369 14.56 -23.94 -10.98
N ARG A 370 15.52 -23.12 -10.54
CA ARG A 370 15.37 -22.11 -9.50
C ARG A 370 15.22 -20.71 -10.05
N VAL A 371 15.15 -20.55 -11.37
CA VAL A 371 14.91 -19.27 -12.03
C VAL A 371 13.46 -19.18 -12.48
N ARG A 372 12.88 -17.99 -12.40
CA ARG A 372 11.58 -17.61 -12.97
C ARG A 372 11.78 -16.50 -13.99
N LEU A 373 11.17 -16.66 -15.16
CA LEU A 373 11.17 -15.66 -16.23
C LEU A 373 9.87 -14.85 -16.16
N GLU A 374 9.69 -14.17 -15.04
CA GLU A 374 8.57 -13.29 -14.75
C GLU A 374 9.05 -12.20 -13.79
N SER A 375 8.31 -11.10 -13.76
CA SER A 375 8.45 -10.06 -12.74
C SER A 375 7.47 -10.36 -11.60
N LEU A 376 7.80 -9.96 -10.38
CA LEU A 376 6.87 -10.02 -9.27
C LEU A 376 6.08 -8.72 -9.21
N GLU A 377 4.87 -8.74 -9.79
CA GLU A 377 3.90 -7.69 -9.58
C GLU A 377 3.28 -7.86 -8.18
N ARG A 378 3.15 -6.77 -7.44
CA ARG A 378 2.45 -6.73 -6.17
C ARG A 378 1.35 -5.70 -6.30
N ASP A 379 0.20 -6.00 -5.70
CA ASP A 379 -0.91 -5.08 -5.51
C ASP A 379 -1.17 -4.86 -4.02
N PHE A 380 -1.65 -3.68 -3.66
CA PHE A 380 -1.95 -3.36 -2.27
C PHE A 380 -3.18 -4.16 -1.81
N PRO A 381 -3.09 -4.95 -0.72
CA PRO A 381 -4.14 -5.89 -0.33
C PRO A 381 -5.31 -5.20 0.37
N LEU A 382 -6.16 -4.50 -0.40
CA LEU A 382 -7.35 -3.78 0.07
C LEU A 382 -8.42 -4.70 0.69
N SER A 383 -8.46 -5.96 0.30
CA SER A 383 -9.34 -6.97 0.89
C SER A 383 -8.53 -8.18 1.39
N PRO A 384 -8.89 -8.77 2.56
CA PRO A 384 -8.25 -10.00 3.04
C PRO A 384 -8.49 -11.21 2.11
N GLU A 385 -9.42 -11.10 1.16
CA GLU A 385 -9.82 -12.15 0.21
C GLU A 385 -9.29 -11.93 -1.22
N GLN A 386 -8.47 -10.90 -1.48
CA GLN A 386 -7.77 -10.81 -2.76
C GLN A 386 -6.47 -11.62 -2.67
N PRO A 387 -6.35 -12.76 -3.37
CA PRO A 387 -5.04 -13.32 -3.64
C PRO A 387 -4.33 -12.40 -4.63
N SER A 388 -3.03 -12.23 -4.37
CA SER A 388 -2.00 -11.83 -5.34
C SER A 388 -2.24 -12.43 -6.72
#